data_AF-A0A920PSB6-F1
#
_entry.id   AF-A0A920PSB6-F1
#
_cell.length_a   1.000
_cell.length_b   1.000
_cell.length_c   1.000
_cell.angle_alpha   90.00
_cell.angle_beta   90.00
_cell.angle_gamma   90.00
#
_symmetry.space_group_name_H-M   'P 1'
#
loop_
_entity.id
_entity.type
_entity.pdbx_description
1 polymer ?
#
loop_
_entity_poly.entity_id
_entity_poly.type
_entity_poly.pdbx_seq_one_letter_code
_entity_poly.pdbx_strand_id
1 'polypeptide(L)'
;MAVAGNPVVDQSVQDVVDQVGGPKGTKIVLDVVRAGESVPLAVEVYRGDVELQSVASQLIPGGVGYIRISRFRHNTGEKGILCFGGLEPA
;
A
#
# COMPACT_ATOMS: atom_id res chain seq x y z
N MET A 1 14.49 -9.21 10.66
CA MET A 1 13.91 -8.38 9.58
C MET A 1 15.06 -7.64 8.91
N ALA A 2 15.08 -7.55 7.59
CA ALA A 2 16.16 -6.92 6.84
C ALA A 2 15.66 -6.29 5.52
N VAL A 3 16.38 -5.29 5.03
CA VAL A 3 16.13 -4.61 3.75
C VAL A 3 17.39 -4.76 2.90
N ALA A 4 17.27 -5.43 1.76
CA ALA A 4 18.41 -5.77 0.89
C ALA A 4 19.57 -6.48 1.63
N GLY A 5 19.23 -7.35 2.58
CA GLY A 5 20.21 -8.07 3.41
C GLY A 5 20.76 -7.28 4.61
N ASN A 6 20.43 -5.99 4.75
CA ASN A 6 20.85 -5.17 5.89
C ASN A 6 19.83 -5.28 7.03
N PRO A 7 20.23 -5.69 8.24
CA PRO A 7 19.35 -5.72 9.40
C PRO A 7 18.81 -4.31 9.71
N VAL A 8 17.50 -4.20 9.93
CA VAL A 8 16.83 -2.92 10.26
C VAL A 8 16.70 -2.67 11.77
N VAL A 9 17.41 -3.45 12.59
CA VAL A 9 17.43 -3.27 14.05
C VAL A 9 18.09 -1.93 14.38
N ASP A 10 17.53 -1.19 15.33
CA ASP A 10 18.02 0.13 15.77
C ASP A 10 17.87 1.27 14.75
N GLN A 11 17.23 1.03 13.60
CA GLN A 11 16.95 2.07 12.61
C GLN A 11 15.60 2.75 12.86
N SER A 12 15.49 4.04 12.54
CA SER A 12 14.19 4.71 12.58
C SER A 12 13.31 4.22 11.43
N VAL A 13 11.99 4.35 11.59
CA VAL A 13 11.03 4.01 10.52
C VAL A 13 11.33 4.83 9.25
N GLN A 14 11.79 6.07 9.40
CA GLN A 14 12.07 6.94 8.26
C GLN A 14 13.30 6.45 7.48
N ASP A 15 14.37 6.06 8.17
CA ASP A 15 15.59 5.54 7.52
C ASP A 15 15.31 4.24 6.74
N VAL A 16 14.43 3.41 7.29
CA VAL A 16 14.00 2.16 6.62
C VAL A 16 13.16 2.48 5.38
N VAL A 17 12.26 3.47 5.44
CA VAL A 17 11.48 3.93 4.28
C VAL A 17 12.41 4.44 3.18
N ASP A 18 13.45 5.19 3.53
CA ASP A 18 14.41 5.74 2.58
C ASP A 18 15.25 4.64 1.90
N GLN A 19 15.59 3.56 2.61
CA GLN A 19 16.25 2.38 2.03
C GLN A 19 15.35 1.55 1.10
N VAL A 20 14.06 1.44 1.43
CA VAL A 20 13.08 0.75 0.60
C VAL A 20 12.82 1.55 -0.69
N GLY A 21 12.87 2.88 -0.59
CA GLY A 21 12.87 3.79 -1.72
C GLY A 21 14.00 3.52 -2.72
N GLY A 22 13.82 3.99 -3.95
CA GLY A 22 14.82 3.84 -5.01
C GLY A 22 14.21 3.97 -6.41
N PRO A 23 15.02 3.75 -7.45
CA PRO A 23 14.59 3.97 -8.82
C PRO A 23 13.40 3.09 -9.20
N LYS A 24 12.40 3.68 -9.86
CA LYS A 24 11.21 2.98 -10.35
C LYS A 24 11.60 1.80 -11.25
N GLY A 25 10.91 0.67 -11.09
CA GLY A 25 11.13 -0.57 -11.85
C GLY A 25 12.24 -1.46 -11.31
N THR A 26 13.02 -1.01 -10.33
CA THR A 26 14.04 -1.86 -9.69
C THR A 26 13.43 -2.80 -8.65
N LYS A 27 14.09 -3.92 -8.37
CA LYS A 27 13.67 -4.89 -7.35
C LYS A 27 14.42 -4.65 -6.02
N ILE A 28 13.75 -4.90 -4.91
CA ILE A 28 14.34 -5.00 -3.57
C ILE A 28 13.82 -6.26 -2.87
N VAL A 29 14.64 -6.88 -2.02
CA VAL A 29 14.27 -8.03 -1.20
C VAL A 29 14.09 -7.57 0.24
N LEU A 30 12.98 -7.94 0.86
CA LEU A 30 12.64 -7.67 2.25
C LEU A 30 12.52 -8.98 3.02
N ASP A 31 13.26 -9.10 4.12
CA ASP A 31 13.13 -10.24 5.01
C ASP A 31 12.19 -9.88 6.16
N VAL A 32 11.03 -10.54 6.21
CA VAL A 32 9.98 -10.28 7.19
C VAL A 32 9.87 -11.45 8.17
N VAL A 33 9.89 -11.14 9.47
CA VAL A 33 9.66 -12.14 10.52
C VAL A 33 8.18 -12.07 10.90
N ARG A 34 7.49 -13.21 10.94
CA ARG A 34 6.08 -13.32 11.33
C ARG A 34 5.94 -14.13 12.60
N ALA A 35 5.00 -13.75 13.46
CA ALA A 35 4.70 -14.52 14.67
C ALA A 35 4.23 -15.93 14.27
N GLY A 36 4.89 -16.96 14.79
CA GLY A 36 4.58 -18.37 14.49
C GLY A 36 5.44 -19.00 13.39
N GLU A 37 6.22 -18.21 12.64
CA GLU A 37 7.21 -18.74 11.69
C GLU A 37 8.63 -18.58 12.23
N SER A 38 9.40 -19.66 12.21
CA SER A 38 10.78 -19.72 12.70
C SER A 38 11.81 -19.19 11.69
N VAL A 39 11.44 -19.08 10.41
CA VAL A 39 12.32 -18.63 9.33
C VAL A 39 11.81 -17.29 8.78
N PRO A 40 12.69 -16.30 8.52
CA PRO A 40 12.28 -15.07 7.85
C PRO A 40 11.75 -15.35 6.44
N LEU A 41 10.63 -14.71 6.10
CA LEU A 41 10.05 -14.73 4.77
C LEU A 41 10.75 -13.68 3.90
N ALA A 42 11.44 -14.12 2.85
CA ALA A 42 11.98 -13.24 1.83
C ALA A 42 10.87 -12.82 0.84
N VAL A 43 10.62 -11.53 0.74
CA VAL A 43 9.61 -10.93 -0.15
C VAL A 43 10.31 -10.05 -1.17
N GLU A 44 10.14 -10.37 -2.45
CA GLU A 44 10.61 -9.54 -3.55
C GLU A 44 9.58 -8.46 -3.87
N VAL A 45 9.99 -7.19 -3.79
CA VAL A 45 9.14 -6.03 -4.07
C VAL A 45 9.71 -5.27 -5.25
N TYR A 46 8.85 -4.94 -6.21
CA TYR A 46 9.19 -4.05 -7.31
C TYR A 46 8.89 -2.61 -6.91
N ARG A 47 9.90 -1.73 -7.03
CA ARG A 47 9.75 -0.31 -6.75
C ARG A 47 8.84 0.32 -7.79
N GLY A 48 7.75 0.90 -7.34
CA GLY A 48 6.76 1.56 -8.18
C GLY A 48 6.18 2.78 -7.48
N ASP A 49 5.23 3.43 -8.15
CA ASP A 49 4.44 4.46 -7.51
C ASP A 49 3.57 3.81 -6.43
N VAL A 50 3.69 4.31 -5.19
CA VAL A 50 2.87 3.83 -4.08
C VAL A 50 1.48 4.46 -4.22
N GLU A 51 0.58 3.75 -4.91
CA GLU A 51 -0.84 4.12 -4.92
C GLU A 51 -1.51 3.71 -3.60
N LEU A 52 -1.45 4.61 -2.62
CA LEU A 52 -2.29 4.50 -1.42
C LEU A 52 -3.74 4.83 -1.79
N GLN A 53 -4.56 3.79 -1.97
CA GLN A 53 -5.99 3.95 -2.21
C GLN A 53 -6.63 4.72 -1.03
N SER A 54 -7.00 5.97 -1.29
CA SER A 54 -7.56 6.88 -0.28
C SER A 54 -9.09 6.81 -0.23
N VAL A 55 -9.69 6.18 -1.24
CA VAL A 55 -11.13 6.03 -1.43
C VAL A 55 -11.45 4.56 -1.72
N ALA A 56 -12.46 4.02 -1.05
CA ALA A 56 -13.08 2.75 -1.39
C ALA A 56 -14.57 3.00 -1.65
N SER A 57 -15.17 2.29 -2.61
CA SER A 57 -16.60 2.38 -2.90
C SER A 57 -17.24 1.00 -3.02
N GLN A 58 -18.51 0.88 -2.63
CA GLN A 58 -19.33 -0.30 -2.88
C GLN A 58 -20.80 0.07 -3.06
N LEU A 59 -21.53 -0.74 -3.82
CA LEU A 59 -22.99 -0.67 -3.89
C LEU A 59 -23.55 -1.53 -2.75
N ILE A 60 -24.34 -0.94 -1.85
CA ILE A 60 -25.05 -1.71 -0.82
C ILE A 60 -26.50 -1.99 -1.26
N PRO A 61 -27.15 -3.02 -0.68
CA PRO A 61 -28.52 -3.36 -1.03
C PRO A 61 -29.47 -2.16 -0.91
N GLY A 62 -30.38 -2.02 -1.88
CA GLY A 62 -31.27 -0.86 -1.99
C GLY A 62 -30.78 0.23 -2.94
N GLY A 63 -29.72 -0.03 -3.73
CA GLY A 63 -29.23 0.91 -4.75
C GLY A 63 -28.47 2.10 -4.18
N VAL A 64 -27.94 1.98 -2.95
CA VAL A 64 -27.20 3.04 -2.29
C VAL A 64 -25.70 2.87 -2.56
N GLY A 65 -25.08 3.90 -3.11
CA GLY A 65 -23.63 3.98 -3.24
C GLY A 65 -22.97 4.36 -1.92
N TYR A 66 -22.10 3.51 -1.40
CA TYR A 66 -21.30 3.78 -0.20
C TYR A 66 -19.86 4.11 -0.61
N ILE A 67 -19.37 5.28 -0.21
CA ILE A 67 -17.98 5.70 -0.43
C ILE A 67 -17.31 5.95 0.92
N ARG A 68 -16.19 5.28 1.17
CA ARG A 68 -15.36 5.46 2.37
C ARG A 68 -14.05 6.13 2.01
N ILE A 69 -13.81 7.30 2.60
CA ILE A 69 -12.52 8.00 2.52
C ILE A 69 -11.71 7.66 3.77
N SER A 70 -10.58 6.98 3.61
CA SER A 70 -9.71 6.58 4.72
C SER A 70 -8.72 7.68 5.12
N ARG A 71 -8.37 8.56 4.18
CA ARG A 71 -7.48 9.70 4.39
C ARG A 71 -7.67 10.73 3.29
N PHE A 72 -7.60 12.02 3.61
CA PHE A 72 -7.61 13.08 2.61
C PHE A 72 -6.20 13.34 2.09
N ARG A 73 -6.01 13.21 0.78
CA ARG A 73 -4.78 13.52 0.02
C ARG A 73 -5.14 14.40 -1.18
N HIS A 74 -4.12 14.96 -1.84
CA HIS A 74 -4.28 15.86 -2.99
C HIS A 74 -5.14 15.27 -4.13
N ASN A 75 -5.09 13.95 -4.35
CA ASN A 75 -5.83 13.24 -5.42
C ASN A 75 -7.13 12.56 -4.93
N THR A 76 -7.57 12.80 -3.69
CA THR A 76 -8.77 12.14 -3.14
C THR A 76 -10.05 12.58 -3.85
N GLY A 77 -10.11 13.83 -4.31
CA GLY A 77 -11.26 14.34 -5.08
C GLY A 77 -11.45 13.59 -6.40
N GLU A 78 -10.38 13.43 -7.18
CA GLU A 78 -10.40 12.69 -8.46
C GLU A 78 -10.78 11.21 -8.25
N LYS A 79 -10.18 10.55 -7.25
CA LYS A 79 -10.49 9.16 -6.89
C LYS A 79 -11.96 9.00 -6.46
N GLY A 80 -12.52 9.98 -5.75
CA GLY A 80 -13.93 10.00 -5.35
C GLY A 80 -14.89 10.04 -6.54
N ILE A 81 -14.62 10.90 -7.51
CA ILE A 81 -15.44 11.04 -8.74
C ILE A 81 -15.39 9.75 -9.57
N LEU A 82 -14.19 9.17 -9.72
CA LEU A 82 -14.00 7.94 -10.48
C LEU A 82 -14.72 6.74 -9.84
N CYS A 83 -14.66 6.64 -8.50
CA CYS A 83 -15.40 5.64 -7.73
C CYS A 83 -16.93 5.82 -7.82
N PHE A 84 -17.43 7.04 -7.93
CA PHE A 84 -18.87 7.31 -8.06
C PHE A 84 -19.40 6.89 -9.44
N GLY A 85 -18.66 7.20 -10.51
CA GLY A 85 -19.05 6.81 -11.87
C GLY A 85 -19.08 5.29 -12.13
N GLY A 86 -18.32 4.51 -11.36
CA GLY A 86 -18.30 3.04 -11.45
C GLY A 86 -19.36 2.33 -10.59
N LEU A 87 -20.17 3.06 -9.82
CA LEU A 87 -21.28 2.51 -9.03
C LEU A 87 -22.58 2.54 -9.83
N GLU A 88 -22.60 1.91 -11.00
CA GLU A 88 -23.85 1.66 -11.73
C GLU A 88 -24.44 0.32 -11.29
N PRO A 89 -25.75 0.26 -10.99
CA PRO A 89 -26.42 -1.02 -10.81
C PRO A 89 -26.41 -1.78 -12.15
N ALA A 90 -25.95 -3.03 -12.12
CA ALA A 90 -26.04 -3.95 -13.25
C ALA A 90 -27.50 -4.24 -13.63
#